data_AF-A0A6J4QWU9-F1
#
_entry.id   AF-A0A6J4QWU9-F1
#
_cell.length_a   1.000
_cell.length_b   1.000
_cell.length_c   1.000
_cell.angle_alpha   90.00
_cell.angle_beta   90.00
_cell.angle_gamma   90.00
#
_symmetry.space_group_name_H-M   'P 1'
#
loop_
_entity.id
_entity.type
_entity.pdbx_description
1 polymer ?
#
loop_
_entity_poly.entity_id
_entity_poly.type
_entity_poly.pdbx_seq_one_letter_code
_entity_poly.pdbx_strand_id
1 'polypeptide(L)'
;MQPSLTPGDDASGSWYELGRLYAAAGEDTRKATSGGFVVAFVVAAQVLLSAPLFGTSWAGPFAALIPLTAGLLFGGGSLWWRRAKFSKRREALRRKLAMLGEDANRPTARGLGAYYDTQLILLRCEYELLRSRRTKRTLLQARLLETSFGFTPEDGFECGPLNVAPDTPKMKALRERWEVRLSAKRTLPEASPPSLGLEEDVNYRVFPREMTVSTELAVRGAYLRISCHLLRESYGEKPETASGEIRRRARRDLEEYAAITGRRAR
;
A
#
# COMPACT_ATOMS: atom_id res chain seq x y z
N MET A 1 1.95 -22.07 -6.16
CA MET A 1 1.49 -22.55 -7.48
C MET A 1 1.35 -21.31 -8.37
N GLN A 2 2.16 -21.18 -9.43
CA GLN A 2 2.10 -20.02 -10.33
C GLN A 2 0.76 -20.01 -11.10
N PRO A 3 0.11 -18.85 -11.29
CA PRO A 3 -1.03 -18.77 -12.19
C PRO A 3 -0.53 -18.98 -13.62
N SER A 4 -1.20 -19.85 -14.36
CA SER A 4 -0.96 -20.17 -15.75
C SER A 4 -1.22 -18.94 -16.63
N LEU A 5 -0.14 -18.47 -17.28
CA LEU A 5 -0.09 -17.40 -18.26
C LEU A 5 -1.11 -17.65 -19.40
N THR A 6 -2.18 -16.87 -19.39
CA THR A 6 -3.25 -16.77 -20.41
C THR A 6 -3.41 -15.28 -20.76
N PRO A 7 -4.19 -14.87 -21.78
CA PRO A 7 -4.20 -13.49 -22.32
C PRO A 7 -4.44 -12.33 -21.32
N GLY A 8 -4.69 -12.63 -20.04
CA GLY A 8 -4.65 -11.70 -18.91
C GLY A 8 -3.24 -11.34 -18.39
N ASP A 9 -2.15 -11.84 -18.98
CA ASP A 9 -0.77 -11.52 -18.55
C ASP A 9 -0.37 -10.08 -18.86
N ASP A 10 -0.80 -9.55 -20.00
CA ASP A 10 -0.48 -8.17 -20.39
C ASP A 10 -1.23 -7.15 -19.51
N ALA A 11 -2.46 -7.48 -19.12
CA ALA A 11 -3.25 -6.68 -18.19
C ALA A 11 -2.67 -6.75 -16.77
N SER A 12 -2.35 -7.95 -16.28
CA SER A 12 -1.76 -8.16 -14.95
C SER A 12 -0.40 -7.45 -14.83
N GLY A 13 0.45 -7.55 -15.85
CA GLY A 13 1.72 -6.83 -15.90
C GLY A 13 1.54 -5.31 -15.84
N SER A 14 0.56 -4.77 -16.56
CA SER A 14 0.23 -3.35 -16.53
C SER A 14 -0.32 -2.90 -15.18
N TRP A 15 -1.10 -3.75 -14.51
CA TRP A 15 -1.57 -3.53 -13.14
C TRP A 15 -0.40 -3.50 -12.14
N TYR A 16 0.54 -4.43 -12.25
CA TYR A 16 1.71 -4.48 -11.38
C TYR A 16 2.62 -3.26 -11.59
N GLU A 17 2.79 -2.82 -12.84
CA GLU A 17 3.49 -1.57 -13.15
C GLU A 17 2.83 -0.34 -12.53
N LEU A 18 1.49 -0.26 -12.61
CA LEU A 18 0.73 0.83 -12.02
C LEU A 18 0.84 0.82 -10.49
N GLY A 19 0.72 -0.36 -9.88
CA GLY A 19 1.02 -0.55 -8.47
C GLY A 19 2.42 -0.01 -8.15
N ARG A 20 3.47 -0.55 -8.79
CA ARG A 20 4.87 -0.13 -8.54
C ARG A 20 5.04 1.38 -8.64
N LEU A 21 4.41 2.02 -9.63
CA LEU A 21 4.42 3.46 -9.80
C LEU A 21 3.80 4.19 -8.59
N TYR A 22 2.68 3.72 -8.05
CA TYR A 22 2.03 4.31 -6.87
C TYR A 22 2.83 4.10 -5.58
N ALA A 23 3.44 2.93 -5.40
CA ALA A 23 4.34 2.69 -4.26
C ALA A 23 5.56 3.63 -4.29
N ALA A 24 6.16 3.82 -5.47
CA ALA A 24 7.29 4.73 -5.64
C ALA A 24 6.91 6.20 -5.34
N ALA A 25 5.71 6.62 -5.73
CA ALA A 25 5.23 7.99 -5.52
C ALA A 25 5.12 8.37 -4.03
N GLY A 26 4.85 7.40 -3.14
CA GLY A 26 4.84 7.63 -1.70
C GLY A 26 6.23 7.98 -1.12
N GLU A 27 7.31 7.49 -1.73
CA GLU A 27 8.69 7.72 -1.28
C GLU A 27 9.31 9.02 -1.82
N ASP A 28 8.81 9.51 -2.96
CA ASP A 28 9.42 10.62 -3.70
C ASP A 28 9.38 11.95 -2.95
N THR A 29 8.34 12.18 -2.15
CA THR A 29 8.17 13.41 -1.38
C THR A 29 9.28 13.60 -0.35
N ARG A 30 9.69 12.52 0.34
CA ARG A 30 10.75 12.54 1.35
C ARG A 30 12.14 12.72 0.72
N LYS A 31 12.36 12.14 -0.46
CA LYS A 31 13.62 12.27 -1.22
C LYS A 31 13.81 13.68 -1.77
N ALA A 32 12.74 14.33 -2.22
CA ALA A 32 12.80 15.71 -2.72
C ALA A 32 13.07 16.72 -1.61
N THR A 33 12.43 16.58 -0.44
CA THR A 33 12.66 17.48 0.70
C THR A 33 14.06 17.34 1.25
N SER A 34 14.54 16.12 1.49
CA SER A 34 15.91 15.87 1.95
C SER A 34 16.96 16.40 0.97
N GLY A 35 16.77 16.22 -0.34
CA GLY A 35 17.67 16.77 -1.36
C GLY A 35 17.71 18.31 -1.36
N GLY A 36 16.56 18.97 -1.20
CA GLY A 36 16.49 20.43 -1.08
C GLY A 36 17.27 20.97 0.14
N PHE A 37 17.15 20.30 1.29
CA PHE A 37 17.92 20.64 2.49
C PHE A 37 19.43 20.46 2.28
N VAL A 38 19.86 19.34 1.69
CA VAL A 38 21.28 19.10 1.41
C VAL A 38 21.87 20.20 0.54
N VAL A 39 21.17 20.59 -0.53
CA VAL A 39 21.63 21.68 -1.40
C VAL A 39 21.68 23.02 -0.66
N ALA A 40 20.69 23.32 0.18
CA ALA A 40 20.73 24.53 1.01
C ALA A 40 21.95 24.55 1.93
N PHE A 41 22.27 23.44 2.61
CA PHE A 41 23.43 23.36 3.50
C PHE A 41 24.76 23.45 2.75
N VAL A 42 24.89 22.77 1.60
CA VAL A 42 26.11 22.84 0.78
C VAL A 42 26.33 24.26 0.26
N VAL A 43 25.29 24.92 -0.23
CA VAL A 43 25.39 26.30 -0.72
C VAL A 43 25.69 27.26 0.43
N ALA A 44 25.08 27.07 1.61
CA ALA A 44 25.39 27.88 2.80
C ALA A 44 26.85 27.71 3.23
N ALA A 45 27.37 26.48 3.25
CA ALA A 45 28.77 26.21 3.55
C ALA A 45 29.70 26.86 2.53
N GLN A 46 29.37 26.80 1.24
CA GLN A 46 30.13 27.44 0.16
C GLN A 46 30.19 28.97 0.34
N VAL A 47 29.05 29.60 0.69
CA VAL A 47 28.97 31.06 0.95
C VAL A 47 29.81 31.46 2.16
N LEU A 48 29.79 30.65 3.23
CA LEU A 48 30.61 30.91 4.42
C LEU A 48 32.11 30.74 4.15
N LEU A 49 32.48 29.72 3.37
CA LEU A 49 33.88 29.44 3.01
C LEU A 49 34.46 30.46 2.03
N SER A 50 33.64 31.12 1.22
CA SER A 50 34.12 32.16 0.29
C SER A 50 34.25 33.54 0.95
N ALA A 51 33.61 33.77 2.10
CA ALA A 51 33.66 35.05 2.81
C ALA A 51 35.09 35.50 3.21
N PRO A 52 35.99 34.62 3.69
CA PRO A 52 37.38 35.01 3.99
C PRO A 52 38.22 35.31 2.73
N LEU A 53 37.87 34.71 1.59
CA LEU A 53 38.66 34.79 0.34
C LEU A 53 38.25 35.98 -0.53
N PHE A 54 36.96 36.33 -0.56
CA PHE A 54 36.39 37.31 -1.47
C PHE A 54 35.57 38.41 -0.77
N GLY A 55 35.48 38.36 0.57
CA GLY A 55 34.52 39.17 1.33
C GLY A 55 33.08 38.70 1.15
N THR A 56 32.12 39.42 1.74
CA THR A 56 30.67 39.19 1.53
C THR A 56 30.06 40.13 0.48
N SER A 57 30.88 41.02 -0.10
CA SER A 57 30.43 42.04 -1.07
C SER A 57 29.87 41.45 -2.36
N TRP A 58 30.38 40.30 -2.82
CA TRP A 58 29.89 39.60 -4.01
C TRP A 58 28.47 39.03 -3.82
N ALA A 59 28.08 38.70 -2.59
CA ALA A 59 26.75 38.19 -2.25
C ALA A 59 25.80 39.30 -1.77
N GLY A 60 26.34 40.45 -1.37
CA GLY A 60 25.58 41.61 -0.90
C GLY A 60 24.68 41.30 0.30
N PRO A 61 23.58 42.05 0.52
CA PRO A 61 22.66 41.82 1.64
C PRO A 61 21.86 40.50 1.52
N PHE A 62 22.01 39.78 0.40
CA PHE A 62 21.25 38.56 0.10
C PHE A 62 22.02 37.27 0.36
N ALA A 63 23.21 37.33 0.96
CA ALA A 63 24.03 36.14 1.26
C ALA A 63 23.27 35.04 2.02
N ALA A 64 22.35 35.41 2.91
CA ALA A 64 21.49 34.47 3.64
C ALA A 64 20.33 33.89 2.80
N LEU A 65 19.93 34.57 1.72
CA LEU A 65 18.82 34.17 0.86
C LEU A 65 19.26 33.19 -0.23
N ILE A 66 20.52 33.28 -0.70
CA ILE A 66 21.08 32.41 -1.76
C ILE A 66 20.95 30.91 -1.45
N PRO A 67 21.30 30.43 -0.24
CA PRO A 67 21.16 29.00 0.08
C PRO A 67 19.70 28.54 0.16
N LEU A 68 18.81 29.42 0.65
CA LEU A 68 17.37 29.14 0.75
C LEU A 68 16.73 29.02 -0.63
N THR A 69 17.03 29.96 -1.54
CA THR A 69 16.49 29.91 -2.91
C THR A 69 17.08 28.76 -3.69
N ALA A 70 18.37 28.45 -3.54
CA ALA A 70 18.99 27.29 -4.17
C ALA A 70 18.35 25.97 -3.69
N GLY A 71 18.17 25.81 -2.38
CA GLY A 71 17.50 24.64 -1.80
C GLY A 71 16.04 24.51 -2.23
N LEU A 72 15.30 25.63 -2.28
CA LEU A 72 13.90 25.66 -2.72
C LEU A 72 13.75 25.36 -4.21
N LEU A 73 14.60 25.94 -5.07
CA LEU A 73 14.58 25.68 -6.50
C LEU A 73 14.94 24.23 -6.80
N PHE A 74 15.93 23.68 -6.10
CA PHE A 74 16.31 22.28 -6.26
C PHE A 74 15.24 21.32 -5.73
N GLY A 75 14.76 21.53 -4.50
CA GLY A 75 13.73 20.70 -3.89
C GLY A 75 12.39 20.80 -4.63
N GLY A 76 11.93 22.03 -4.90
CA GLY A 76 10.69 22.31 -5.62
C GLY A 76 10.74 21.88 -7.09
N GLY A 77 11.83 22.18 -7.79
CA GLY A 77 12.03 21.77 -9.18
C GLY A 77 12.10 20.25 -9.34
N SER A 78 12.82 19.56 -8.45
CA SER A 78 12.89 18.10 -8.47
C SER A 78 11.54 17.44 -8.15
N LEU A 79 10.77 18.00 -7.19
CA LEU A 79 9.43 17.53 -6.88
C LEU A 79 8.48 17.72 -8.06
N TRP A 80 8.51 18.89 -8.70
CA TRP A 80 7.69 19.17 -9.88
C TRP A 80 8.02 18.23 -11.03
N TRP A 81 9.30 18.03 -11.33
CA TRP A 81 9.74 17.10 -12.37
C TRP A 81 9.30 15.65 -12.09
N ARG A 82 9.43 15.19 -10.84
CA ARG A 82 8.95 13.85 -10.42
C ARG A 82 7.44 13.73 -10.56
N ARG A 83 6.67 14.75 -10.16
CA ARG A 83 5.21 14.80 -10.34
C ARG A 83 4.81 14.78 -11.81
N ALA A 84 5.48 15.54 -12.66
CA ALA A 84 5.25 15.56 -14.10
C ALA A 84 5.54 14.18 -14.72
N LYS A 85 6.68 13.56 -14.37
CA LYS A 85 7.06 12.22 -14.81
C LYS A 85 6.08 11.15 -14.33
N PHE A 86 5.66 11.22 -13.06
CA PHE A 86 4.64 10.35 -12.49
C PHE A 86 3.32 10.48 -13.24
N SER A 87 2.83 11.69 -13.45
CA SER A 87 1.57 11.94 -14.16
C SER A 87 1.62 11.37 -15.58
N LYS A 88 2.71 11.63 -16.32
CA LYS A 88 2.91 11.11 -17.68
C LYS A 88 2.93 9.58 -17.71
N ARG A 89 3.66 8.94 -16.78
CA ARG A 89 3.73 7.48 -16.68
C ARG A 89 2.39 6.86 -16.27
N ARG A 90 1.70 7.46 -15.31
CA ARG A 90 0.36 7.04 -14.88
C ARG A 90 -0.60 7.09 -16.05
N GLU A 91 -0.60 8.16 -16.83
CA GLU A 91 -1.49 8.30 -17.97
C GLU A 91 -1.16 7.33 -19.12
N ALA A 92 0.12 7.02 -19.33
CA ALA A 92 0.51 5.97 -20.27
C ALA A 92 -0.03 4.59 -19.84
N LEU A 93 0.09 4.25 -18.56
CA LEU A 93 -0.44 2.99 -18.01
C LEU A 93 -1.97 2.95 -18.03
N ARG A 94 -2.64 4.06 -17.72
CA ARG A 94 -4.10 4.17 -17.82
C ARG A 94 -4.58 3.92 -19.24
N ARG A 95 -3.93 4.52 -20.24
CA ARG A 95 -4.24 4.28 -21.65
C ARG A 95 -3.96 2.83 -22.05
N LYS A 96 -2.87 2.23 -21.58
CA LYS A 96 -2.56 0.82 -21.83
C LYS A 96 -3.63 -0.12 -21.26
N LEU A 97 -4.05 0.11 -20.02
CA LEU A 97 -5.15 -0.64 -19.39
C LEU A 97 -6.48 -0.43 -20.14
N ALA A 98 -6.80 0.80 -20.54
CA ALA A 98 -8.00 1.10 -21.32
C ALA A 98 -8.02 0.38 -22.67
N MET A 99 -6.88 0.26 -23.36
CA MET A 99 -6.76 -0.53 -24.60
C MET A 99 -7.01 -2.04 -24.38
N LEU A 100 -6.74 -2.55 -23.17
CA LEU A 100 -7.05 -3.93 -22.77
C LEU A 100 -8.49 -4.08 -22.22
N GLY A 101 -9.29 -3.00 -22.30
CA GLY A 101 -10.65 -2.92 -21.79
C GLY A 101 -10.75 -2.92 -20.25
N GLU A 102 -9.67 -2.58 -19.56
CA GLU A 102 -9.62 -2.43 -18.11
C GLU A 102 -9.82 -0.97 -17.70
N ASP A 103 -10.51 -0.73 -16.58
CA ASP A 103 -10.56 0.58 -15.94
C ASP A 103 -9.45 0.68 -14.90
N ALA A 104 -8.43 1.48 -15.21
CA ALA A 104 -7.26 1.69 -14.36
C ALA A 104 -7.57 2.29 -12.98
N ASN A 105 -8.78 2.80 -12.74
CA ASN A 105 -9.20 3.27 -11.42
C ASN A 105 -10.02 2.23 -10.66
N ARG A 106 -10.39 1.11 -11.28
CA ARG A 106 -11.25 0.09 -10.69
C ARG A 106 -10.59 -1.29 -10.86
N PRO A 107 -9.55 -1.58 -10.07
CA PRO A 107 -8.75 -2.81 -10.24
C PRO A 107 -9.54 -4.10 -10.01
N THR A 108 -10.70 -4.02 -9.35
CA THR A 108 -11.59 -5.16 -9.11
C THR A 108 -12.79 -5.21 -10.07
N ALA A 109 -12.82 -4.34 -11.10
CA ALA A 109 -13.91 -4.29 -12.06
C ALA A 109 -14.14 -5.62 -12.78
N ARG A 110 -13.07 -6.36 -13.10
CA ARG A 110 -13.14 -7.71 -13.68
C ARG A 110 -13.10 -8.85 -12.67
N GLY A 111 -12.84 -8.56 -11.40
CA GLY A 111 -12.75 -9.55 -10.31
C GLY A 111 -11.44 -9.40 -9.54
N LEU A 112 -11.09 -10.41 -8.76
CA LEU A 112 -9.87 -10.46 -7.94
C LEU A 112 -8.71 -11.19 -8.62
N GLY A 113 -8.87 -11.62 -9.87
CA GLY A 113 -7.90 -12.38 -10.67
C GLY A 113 -6.44 -11.89 -10.57
N ALA A 114 -6.22 -10.58 -10.69
CA ALA A 114 -4.89 -9.97 -10.66
C ALA A 114 -4.20 -9.99 -9.28
N TYR A 115 -4.94 -10.31 -8.21
CA TYR A 115 -4.44 -10.30 -6.84
C TYR A 115 -3.94 -11.66 -6.40
N TYR A 116 -2.80 -11.63 -5.70
CA TYR A 116 -2.28 -12.77 -4.96
C TYR A 116 -3.02 -12.90 -3.62
N ASP A 117 -3.19 -14.14 -3.16
CA ASP A 117 -3.87 -14.46 -1.91
C ASP A 117 -3.27 -13.73 -0.71
N THR A 118 -1.94 -13.63 -0.65
CA THR A 118 -1.21 -12.89 0.39
C THR A 118 -1.62 -11.42 0.46
N GLN A 119 -1.83 -10.78 -0.69
CA GLN A 119 -2.28 -9.39 -0.75
C GLN A 119 -3.75 -9.25 -0.33
N LEU A 120 -4.60 -10.19 -0.75
CA LEU A 120 -6.01 -10.20 -0.34
C LEU A 120 -6.16 -10.41 1.17
N ILE A 121 -5.33 -11.27 1.77
CA ILE A 121 -5.29 -11.46 3.23
C ILE A 121 -4.89 -10.15 3.92
N LEU A 122 -3.86 -9.45 3.44
CA LEU A 122 -3.48 -8.14 3.99
C LEU A 122 -4.64 -7.14 3.93
N LEU A 123 -5.27 -6.98 2.76
CA LEU A 123 -6.40 -6.07 2.58
C LEU A 123 -7.57 -6.42 3.50
N ARG A 124 -7.82 -7.71 3.71
CA ARG A 124 -8.87 -8.19 4.60
C ARG A 124 -8.54 -7.95 6.07
N CYS A 125 -7.26 -8.02 6.46
CA CYS A 125 -6.79 -7.66 7.79
C CYS A 125 -6.91 -6.15 8.05
N GLU A 126 -6.52 -5.32 7.06
CA GLU A 126 -6.70 -3.86 7.11
C GLU A 126 -8.19 -3.49 7.27
N TYR A 127 -9.09 -4.17 6.57
CA TYR A 127 -10.53 -3.98 6.74
C TYR A 127 -11.00 -4.27 8.17
N GLU A 128 -10.57 -5.37 8.82
CA GLU A 128 -10.92 -5.60 10.24
C GLU A 128 -10.35 -4.53 11.16
N LEU A 129 -9.11 -4.11 10.91
CA LEU A 129 -8.48 -3.06 11.70
C LEU A 129 -9.24 -1.74 11.61
N LEU A 130 -9.71 -1.38 10.41
CA LEU A 130 -10.53 -0.18 10.21
C LEU A 130 -11.88 -0.28 10.94
N ARG A 131 -12.46 -1.48 10.99
CA ARG A 131 -13.71 -1.73 11.71
C ARG A 131 -13.54 -1.72 13.22
N SER A 132 -12.44 -2.26 13.76
CA SER A 132 -12.20 -2.29 15.22
C SER A 132 -12.13 -0.87 15.80
N ARG A 133 -11.58 0.08 15.03
CA ARG A 133 -11.41 1.48 15.44
C ARG A 133 -12.70 2.30 15.56
N ARG A 134 -13.80 1.88 14.92
CA ARG A 134 -15.16 2.48 15.00
C ARG A 134 -15.26 4.00 14.80
N THR A 135 -14.29 4.65 14.15
CA THR A 135 -14.40 6.08 13.82
C THR A 135 -15.17 6.28 12.51
N LYS A 136 -15.83 7.43 12.33
CA LYS A 136 -16.54 7.74 11.08
C LYS A 136 -15.64 7.58 9.84
N ARG A 137 -14.40 8.08 9.90
CA ARG A 137 -13.44 8.00 8.80
C ARG A 137 -13.04 6.54 8.51
N THR A 138 -12.72 5.75 9.53
CA THR A 138 -12.29 4.36 9.32
C THR A 138 -13.44 3.49 8.81
N LEU A 139 -14.68 3.75 9.22
CA LEU A 139 -15.86 3.06 8.69
C LEU A 139 -16.12 3.39 7.22
N LEU A 140 -15.91 4.63 6.79
CA LEU A 140 -15.99 4.99 5.37
C LEU A 140 -14.92 4.26 4.54
N GLN A 141 -13.70 4.16 5.05
CA GLN A 141 -12.62 3.42 4.40
C GLN A 141 -12.89 1.90 4.38
N ALA A 142 -13.46 1.35 5.46
CA ALA A 142 -13.89 -0.03 5.49
C ALA A 142 -14.98 -0.30 4.43
N ARG A 143 -15.97 0.59 4.30
CA ARG A 143 -17.02 0.48 3.27
C ARG A 143 -16.46 0.55 1.84
N LEU A 144 -15.40 1.34 1.62
CA LEU A 144 -14.69 1.36 0.34
C LEU A 144 -14.09 -0.02 0.03
N LEU A 145 -13.52 -0.72 1.03
CA LEU A 145 -13.02 -2.08 0.86
C LEU A 145 -14.15 -3.11 0.66
N GLU A 146 -15.28 -3.00 1.36
CA GLU A 146 -16.47 -3.85 1.15
C GLU A 146 -17.01 -3.74 -0.28
N THR A 147 -17.00 -2.51 -0.82
CA THR A 147 -17.52 -2.23 -2.15
C THR A 147 -16.52 -2.67 -3.23
N SER A 148 -15.23 -2.44 -3.00
CA SER A 148 -14.18 -2.76 -3.98
C SER A 148 -13.86 -4.25 -4.01
N PHE A 149 -13.79 -4.93 -2.88
CA PHE A 149 -13.29 -6.31 -2.78
C PHE A 149 -14.37 -7.34 -2.42
N GLY A 150 -15.60 -6.90 -2.14
CA GLY A 150 -16.69 -7.82 -1.77
C GLY A 150 -16.57 -8.38 -0.35
N PHE A 151 -15.72 -7.78 0.50
CA PHE A 151 -15.60 -8.14 1.90
C PHE A 151 -16.91 -7.88 2.64
N THR A 152 -17.22 -8.75 3.60
CA THR A 152 -18.31 -8.53 4.54
C THR A 152 -17.91 -8.90 5.98
N PRO A 153 -18.64 -8.39 6.98
CA PRO A 153 -18.44 -8.77 8.38
C PRO A 153 -18.59 -10.26 8.66
N GLU A 154 -19.43 -10.95 7.88
CA GLU A 154 -19.78 -12.36 8.07
C GLU A 154 -18.80 -13.32 7.38
N ASP A 155 -17.83 -12.79 6.61
CA ASP A 155 -16.74 -13.60 6.11
C ASP A 155 -16.00 -14.24 7.28
N GLY A 156 -15.90 -15.57 7.28
CA GLY A 156 -15.46 -16.45 8.37
C GLY A 156 -14.13 -16.14 9.05
N PHE A 157 -14.07 -14.98 9.71
CA PHE A 157 -13.09 -14.50 10.65
C PHE A 157 -13.73 -14.46 12.04
N GLU A 158 -14.52 -15.49 12.38
CA GLU A 158 -15.25 -15.67 13.65
C GLU A 158 -14.35 -15.57 14.91
N CYS A 159 -13.02 -15.54 14.76
CA CYS A 159 -12.05 -15.39 15.84
C CYS A 159 -11.06 -14.23 15.61
N GLY A 160 -11.45 -13.24 14.80
CA GLY A 160 -10.56 -12.18 14.32
C GLY A 160 -9.85 -12.53 13.01
N PRO A 161 -9.07 -11.59 12.46
CA PRO A 161 -8.41 -11.76 11.17
C PRO A 161 -7.33 -12.84 11.30
N LEU A 162 -7.36 -13.83 10.41
CA LEU A 162 -6.43 -14.97 10.24
C LEU A 162 -6.99 -16.37 10.55
N ASN A 163 -8.21 -16.67 10.11
CA ASN A 163 -8.64 -18.07 9.98
C ASN A 163 -8.01 -18.81 8.77
N VAL A 164 -7.25 -18.09 7.92
CA VAL A 164 -6.88 -18.55 6.58
C VAL A 164 -5.47 -18.10 6.20
N ALA A 165 -4.64 -19.06 5.76
CA ALA A 165 -3.30 -18.84 5.21
C ALA A 165 -3.35 -18.76 3.66
N PRO A 166 -2.38 -18.09 3.01
CA PRO A 166 -2.32 -18.06 1.55
C PRO A 166 -2.17 -19.48 0.98
N ASP A 167 -2.63 -19.69 -0.25
CA ASP A 167 -2.55 -20.96 -0.98
C ASP A 167 -3.27 -22.15 -0.28
N THR A 168 -4.22 -21.87 0.60
CA THR A 168 -5.03 -22.92 1.25
C THR A 168 -6.41 -23.07 0.62
N PRO A 169 -7.05 -24.26 0.68
CA PRO A 169 -8.43 -24.44 0.22
C PRO A 169 -9.43 -23.48 0.88
N LYS A 170 -9.19 -23.10 2.14
CA LYS A 170 -10.00 -22.10 2.85
C LYS A 170 -9.87 -20.71 2.22
N MET A 171 -8.68 -20.35 1.73
CA MET A 171 -8.45 -19.08 1.03
C MET A 171 -9.12 -19.05 -0.33
N LYS A 172 -9.02 -20.16 -1.07
CA LYS A 172 -9.72 -20.32 -2.34
C LYS A 172 -11.24 -20.16 -2.16
N ALA A 173 -11.81 -20.83 -1.16
CA ALA A 173 -13.25 -20.71 -0.85
C ALA A 173 -13.66 -19.29 -0.42
N LEU A 174 -12.81 -18.55 0.30
CA LEU A 174 -13.05 -17.13 0.62
C LEU A 174 -13.04 -16.26 -0.64
N ARG A 175 -12.01 -16.43 -1.48
CA ARG A 175 -11.87 -15.70 -2.74
C ARG A 175 -13.07 -15.93 -3.64
N GLU A 176 -13.52 -17.18 -3.78
CA GLU A 176 -14.72 -17.52 -4.55
C GLU A 176 -15.96 -16.80 -4.01
N ARG A 177 -16.17 -16.73 -2.69
CA ARG A 177 -17.28 -15.96 -2.11
C ARG A 177 -17.20 -14.48 -2.44
N TRP A 178 -16.02 -13.88 -2.36
CA TRP A 178 -15.81 -12.48 -2.72
C TRP A 178 -16.07 -12.22 -4.20
N GLU A 179 -15.57 -13.09 -5.09
CA GLU A 179 -15.81 -13.03 -6.52
C GLU A 179 -17.30 -13.15 -6.87
N VAL A 180 -18.03 -14.04 -6.20
CA VAL A 180 -19.49 -14.17 -6.36
C VAL A 180 -20.19 -12.86 -5.98
N ARG A 181 -19.82 -12.24 -4.85
CA ARG A 181 -20.41 -10.96 -4.44
C ARG A 181 -20.07 -9.81 -5.38
N LEU A 182 -18.83 -9.75 -5.87
CA LEU A 182 -18.42 -8.74 -6.85
C LEU A 182 -19.16 -8.93 -8.18
N SER A 183 -19.35 -10.17 -8.60
CA SER A 183 -20.11 -10.51 -9.80
C SER A 183 -21.59 -10.13 -9.66
N ALA A 184 -22.20 -10.41 -8.51
CA ALA A 184 -23.58 -10.02 -8.22
C ALA A 184 -23.76 -8.49 -8.15
N LYS A 185 -22.75 -7.75 -7.66
CA LYS A 185 -22.76 -6.28 -7.72
C LYS A 185 -22.65 -5.78 -9.17
N ARG A 186 -21.83 -6.42 -10.00
CA ARG A 186 -21.64 -6.02 -11.41
C ARG A 186 -22.92 -6.07 -12.24
N THR A 187 -23.86 -6.96 -11.90
CA THR A 187 -25.15 -7.05 -12.60
C THR A 187 -26.12 -5.93 -12.23
N LEU A 188 -25.84 -5.14 -11.18
CA LEU A 188 -26.67 -4.01 -10.77
C LEU A 188 -26.19 -2.72 -11.47
N PRO A 189 -27.07 -1.98 -12.18
CA PRO A 189 -26.70 -0.77 -12.93
C PRO A 189 -26.02 0.33 -12.09
N GLU A 190 -26.35 0.41 -10.80
CA GLU A 190 -25.83 1.43 -9.87
C GLU A 190 -24.54 1.02 -9.13
N ALA A 191 -24.12 -0.25 -9.22
CA ALA A 191 -23.08 -0.80 -8.35
C ALA A 191 -21.72 -0.98 -9.05
N SER A 192 -21.31 0.03 -9.81
CA SER A 192 -19.91 0.12 -10.24
C SER A 192 -18.97 0.19 -9.02
N PRO A 193 -17.83 -0.53 -9.02
CA PRO A 193 -16.84 -0.40 -7.96
C PRO A 193 -16.38 1.07 -7.83
N PRO A 194 -16.10 1.54 -6.60
CA PRO A 194 -15.61 2.91 -6.41
C PRO A 194 -14.27 3.09 -7.12
N SER A 195 -14.02 4.31 -7.58
CA SER A 195 -12.70 4.68 -8.12
C SER A 195 -11.67 4.68 -7.00
N LEU A 196 -10.58 3.94 -7.19
CA LEU A 196 -9.41 3.88 -6.33
C LEU A 196 -8.27 4.66 -7.00
N GLY A 197 -7.50 5.39 -6.19
CA GLY A 197 -6.41 6.25 -6.65
C GLY A 197 -5.13 6.06 -5.84
N LEU A 198 -4.24 7.04 -6.00
CA LEU A 198 -2.95 7.06 -5.32
C LEU A 198 -3.11 7.14 -3.80
N GLU A 199 -4.10 7.89 -3.30
CA GLU A 199 -4.32 8.04 -1.85
C GLU A 199 -4.71 6.72 -1.19
N GLU A 200 -5.66 5.99 -1.78
CA GLU A 200 -6.08 4.68 -1.27
C GLU A 200 -4.93 3.68 -1.33
N ASP A 201 -4.11 3.73 -2.38
CA ASP A 201 -2.97 2.82 -2.53
C ASP A 201 -1.82 3.12 -1.57
N VAL A 202 -1.53 4.39 -1.29
CA VAL A 202 -0.54 4.80 -0.28
C VAL A 202 -0.94 4.31 1.11
N ASN A 203 -2.25 4.31 1.41
CA ASN A 203 -2.74 3.91 2.74
C ASN A 203 -2.92 2.40 2.87
N TYR A 204 -3.45 1.71 1.86
CA TYR A 204 -3.91 0.31 1.99
C TYR A 204 -3.35 -0.65 0.95
N ARG A 205 -2.54 -0.17 -0.02
CA ARG A 205 -1.96 -1.01 -1.09
C ARG A 205 -3.03 -1.73 -1.92
N VAL A 206 -4.07 -0.99 -2.29
CA VAL A 206 -5.25 -1.53 -2.99
C VAL A 206 -4.98 -1.96 -4.42
N PHE A 207 -3.89 -1.52 -5.07
CA PHE A 207 -3.58 -1.92 -6.45
C PHE A 207 -2.80 -3.24 -6.48
N PRO A 208 -3.07 -4.13 -7.48
CA PRO A 208 -2.38 -5.42 -7.59
C PRO A 208 -0.86 -5.28 -7.61
N ARG A 209 -0.18 -6.22 -6.94
CA ARG A 209 1.28 -6.26 -6.83
C ARG A 209 1.83 -7.57 -7.33
N GLU A 210 2.91 -7.49 -8.08
CA GLU A 210 3.75 -8.64 -8.36
C GLU A 210 4.41 -9.11 -7.05
N MET A 211 4.15 -10.36 -6.67
CA MET A 211 4.74 -10.96 -5.48
C MET A 211 6.14 -11.49 -5.79
N THR A 212 7.13 -10.60 -5.75
CA THR A 212 8.52 -11.02 -5.58
C THR A 212 8.73 -11.55 -4.15
N VAL A 213 9.75 -12.38 -3.91
CA VAL A 213 10.03 -12.94 -2.56
C VAL A 213 10.08 -11.85 -1.48
N SER A 214 10.75 -10.73 -1.75
CA SER A 214 10.84 -9.61 -0.81
C SER A 214 9.50 -8.91 -0.59
N THR A 215 8.69 -8.77 -1.64
CA THR A 215 7.36 -8.16 -1.56
C THR A 215 6.41 -9.06 -0.78
N GLU A 216 6.44 -10.36 -1.04
CA GLU A 216 5.65 -11.35 -0.32
C GLU A 216 5.98 -11.32 1.17
N LEU A 217 7.27 -11.37 1.54
CA LEU A 217 7.70 -11.29 2.94
C LEU A 217 7.26 -9.99 3.61
N ALA A 218 7.34 -8.86 2.90
CA ALA A 218 6.88 -7.57 3.43
C ALA A 218 5.35 -7.52 3.62
N VAL A 219 4.58 -8.12 2.71
CA VAL A 219 3.11 -8.23 2.83
C VAL A 219 2.74 -9.19 3.96
N ARG A 220 3.43 -10.32 4.09
CA ARG A 220 3.27 -11.29 5.18
C ARG A 220 3.55 -10.67 6.54
N GLY A 221 4.70 -10.02 6.69
CA GLY A 221 5.02 -9.29 7.91
C GLY A 221 3.99 -8.21 8.24
N ALA A 222 3.43 -7.53 7.23
CA ALA A 222 2.41 -6.51 7.44
C ALA A 222 1.09 -7.10 7.97
N TYR A 223 0.55 -8.16 7.34
CA TYR A 223 -0.71 -8.74 7.82
C TYR A 223 -0.54 -9.46 9.16
N LEU A 224 0.61 -10.11 9.40
CA LEU A 224 0.91 -10.76 10.68
C LEU A 224 0.96 -9.75 11.82
N ARG A 225 1.54 -8.57 11.57
CA ARG A 225 1.56 -7.47 12.54
C ARG A 225 0.15 -6.99 12.89
N ILE A 226 -0.72 -6.83 11.88
CA ILE A 226 -2.11 -6.42 12.09
C ILE A 226 -2.88 -7.49 12.87
N SER A 227 -2.69 -8.75 12.50
CA SER A 227 -3.27 -9.89 13.23
C SER A 227 -2.84 -9.92 14.69
N CYS A 228 -1.53 -9.85 14.97
CA CYS A 228 -1.02 -9.85 16.34
C CYS A 228 -1.63 -8.72 17.16
N HIS A 229 -1.80 -7.53 16.58
CA HIS A 229 -2.44 -6.41 17.22
C HIS A 229 -3.92 -6.69 17.53
N LEU A 230 -4.69 -7.18 16.56
CA LEU A 230 -6.12 -7.46 16.73
C LEU A 230 -6.40 -8.64 17.65
N LEU A 231 -5.53 -9.66 17.65
CA LEU A 231 -5.57 -10.76 18.62
C LEU A 231 -5.42 -10.24 20.06
N ARG A 232 -4.54 -9.27 20.28
CA ARG A 232 -4.36 -8.66 21.61
C ARG A 232 -5.52 -7.77 22.01
N GLU A 233 -6.07 -7.00 21.08
CA GLU A 233 -7.29 -6.22 21.36
C GLU A 233 -8.45 -7.13 21.76
N SER A 234 -8.55 -8.33 21.17
CA SER A 234 -9.65 -9.26 21.39
C SER A 234 -9.47 -10.17 22.62
N TYR A 235 -8.23 -10.60 22.90
CA TYR A 235 -7.94 -11.65 23.89
C TYR A 235 -6.90 -11.25 24.96
N GLY A 236 -6.37 -10.03 24.91
CA GLY A 236 -5.31 -9.56 25.81
C GLY A 236 -3.89 -9.99 25.40
N GLU A 237 -2.88 -9.57 26.17
CA GLU A 237 -1.46 -9.83 25.85
C GLU A 237 -1.07 -11.32 25.86
N LYS A 238 -1.79 -12.13 26.64
CA LYS A 238 -1.58 -13.57 26.73
C LYS A 238 -2.80 -14.28 26.14
N PRO A 239 -2.69 -14.94 24.97
CA PRO A 239 -3.79 -15.70 24.37
C PRO A 239 -4.12 -17.01 25.13
N GLU A 240 -3.73 -17.11 26.40
CA GLU A 240 -3.96 -18.27 27.27
C GLU A 240 -5.44 -18.39 27.66
N THR A 241 -6.20 -17.30 27.66
CA THR A 241 -7.65 -17.27 27.88
C THR A 241 -8.47 -17.63 26.63
N ALA A 242 -7.84 -17.69 25.46
CA ALA A 242 -8.52 -18.03 24.20
C ALA A 242 -8.68 -19.56 24.03
N SER A 243 -9.65 -19.96 23.19
CA SER A 243 -9.88 -21.38 22.87
C SER A 243 -8.62 -22.05 22.33
N GLY A 244 -8.49 -23.37 22.51
CA GLY A 244 -7.26 -24.11 22.15
C GLY A 244 -6.86 -23.97 20.68
N GLU A 245 -7.81 -23.74 19.79
CA GLU A 245 -7.54 -23.48 18.37
C GLU A 245 -6.99 -22.07 18.13
N ILE A 246 -7.54 -21.05 18.77
CA ILE A 246 -7.05 -19.66 18.69
C ILE A 246 -5.63 -19.58 19.25
N ARG A 247 -5.35 -20.27 20.36
CA ARG A 247 -4.03 -20.29 20.99
C ARG A 247 -2.95 -20.90 20.08
N ARG A 248 -3.23 -22.04 19.44
CA ARG A 248 -2.29 -22.66 18.48
C ARG A 248 -2.00 -21.77 17.28
N ARG A 249 -3.00 -21.01 16.82
CA ARG A 249 -2.86 -20.09 15.68
C ARG A 249 -2.08 -18.83 16.06
N ALA A 250 -2.44 -18.19 17.17
CA ALA A 250 -1.68 -17.05 17.69
C ALA A 250 -0.19 -17.41 17.87
N ARG A 251 0.10 -18.61 18.38
CA ARG A 251 1.48 -19.11 18.47
C ARG A 251 2.15 -19.23 17.10
N ARG A 252 1.50 -19.84 16.11
CA ARG A 252 2.01 -19.95 14.74
C ARG A 252 2.31 -18.58 14.13
N ASP A 253 1.38 -17.63 14.24
CA ASP A 253 1.52 -16.30 13.65
C ASP A 253 2.65 -15.51 14.33
N LEU A 254 2.80 -15.65 15.65
CA LEU A 254 3.91 -15.06 16.39
C LEU A 254 5.26 -15.68 16.01
N GLU A 255 5.31 -17.00 15.81
CA GLU A 255 6.51 -17.72 15.35
C GLU A 255 6.88 -17.32 13.91
N GLU A 256 5.91 -17.24 13.01
CA GLU A 256 6.11 -16.80 11.63
C GLU A 256 6.53 -15.32 11.57
N TYR A 257 5.89 -14.45 12.35
CA TYR A 257 6.26 -13.04 12.42
C TYR A 257 7.69 -12.86 12.94
N ALA A 258 8.08 -13.65 13.94
CA ALA A 258 9.44 -13.65 14.46
C ALA A 258 10.45 -14.14 13.41
N ALA A 259 10.12 -15.18 12.64
CA ALA A 259 10.96 -15.69 11.57
C ALA A 259 11.15 -14.64 10.44
N ILE A 260 10.10 -13.92 10.07
CA ILE A 260 10.14 -12.93 8.98
C ILE A 260 10.86 -11.63 9.40
N THR A 261 10.61 -11.15 10.62
CA THR A 261 11.08 -9.83 11.05
C THR A 261 12.34 -9.87 11.91
N GLY A 262 12.75 -11.05 12.39
CA GLY A 262 13.81 -11.21 13.39
C GLY A 262 13.45 -10.60 14.75
N ARG A 263 12.19 -10.19 14.96
CA ARG A 263 11.71 -9.55 16.18
C ARG A 263 10.61 -10.40 16.81
N ARG A 264 10.68 -10.61 18.13
CA ARG A 264 9.49 -11.06 18.86
C ARG A 264 8.42 -9.97 18.73
N ALA A 265 7.19 -10.35 18.38
CA ALA A 265 6.06 -9.43 18.47
C ALA A 265 5.93 -9.01 19.93
N ARG A 266 6.26 -7.74 20.23
CA ARG A 266 6.10 -7.13 21.56
C ARG A 266 4.67 -6.75 21.75
#